data_AF-A0A1T5MSD6-F1
#
_entry.id   AF-A0A1T5MSD6-F1
#
_cell.length_a   1.000
_cell.length_b   1.000
_cell.length_c   1.000
_cell.angle_alpha   90.00
_cell.angle_beta   90.00
_cell.angle_gamma   90.00
#
_symmetry.space_group_name_H-M   'P 1'
#
loop_
_entity.id
_entity.type
_entity.pdbx_description
1 polymer ?
#
loop_
_entity_poly.entity_id
_entity_poly.type
_entity_poly.pdbx_seq_one_letter_code
_entity_poly.pdbx_strand_id
1 'polypeptide(L)'
;MKKGNKRKKGIFFRRNKISILFFTILFLYLSVTIVGQERSMRDLQHEQRELQEIVDNLKKEKSEKEKMVEESSKPEFIEKTAREKLKMVKPNEIIYIIQDRE
;
A
#
# COMPACT_ATOMS: atom_id res chain seq x y z
N MET A 1 77.61 -14.99 -27.88
CA MET A 1 76.51 -15.97 -27.69
C MET A 1 75.40 -15.35 -26.84
N LYS A 2 74.18 -15.18 -27.35
CA LYS A 2 72.99 -14.86 -26.54
C LYS A 2 71.80 -15.69 -27.03
N LYS A 3 71.50 -16.80 -26.34
CA LYS A 3 70.31 -17.62 -26.61
C LYS A 3 69.08 -16.89 -26.05
N GLY A 4 68.21 -16.41 -26.95
CA GLY A 4 66.95 -15.76 -26.62
C GLY A 4 65.91 -16.76 -26.09
N ASN A 5 65.45 -16.56 -24.87
CA ASN A 5 64.50 -17.44 -24.21
C ASN A 5 63.04 -16.96 -24.47
N LYS A 6 62.45 -17.35 -25.60
CA LYS A 6 61.07 -16.97 -26.01
C LYS A 6 60.02 -18.06 -25.72
N ARG A 7 59.86 -18.55 -24.47
CA ARG A 7 58.93 -19.67 -24.17
C ARG A 7 57.98 -19.46 -22.98
N LYS A 8 57.53 -18.23 -22.68
CA LYS A 8 56.54 -18.02 -21.59
C LYS A 8 55.29 -17.21 -21.93
N LYS A 9 55.10 -16.74 -23.16
CA LYS A 9 53.89 -15.95 -23.53
C LYS A 9 52.62 -16.80 -23.65
N GLY A 10 52.70 -18.08 -24.03
CA GLY A 10 51.52 -18.92 -24.31
C GLY A 10 50.65 -19.28 -23.08
N ILE A 11 51.25 -19.41 -21.90
CA ILE A 11 50.52 -19.78 -20.66
C ILE A 11 49.76 -18.58 -20.09
N PHE A 12 50.34 -17.38 -20.18
CA PHE A 12 49.70 -16.15 -19.69
C PHE A 12 48.43 -15.81 -20.50
N PHE A 13 48.49 -15.91 -21.83
CA PHE A 13 47.31 -15.70 -22.68
C PHE A 13 46.25 -16.79 -22.52
N ARG A 14 46.63 -18.06 -22.28
CA ARG A 14 45.66 -19.15 -22.01
C ARG A 14 44.98 -18.99 -20.65
N ARG A 15 45.71 -18.57 -19.60
CA ARG A 15 45.14 -18.27 -18.27
C ARG A 15 44.17 -17.10 -18.33
N ASN A 16 44.49 -16.07 -19.13
CA ASN A 16 43.60 -14.93 -19.34
C ASN A 16 42.34 -15.31 -20.11
N LYS A 17 42.41 -16.23 -21.09
CA LYS A 17 41.21 -16.70 -21.82
C LYS A 17 40.21 -17.42 -20.92
N ILE A 18 40.68 -18.24 -19.98
CA ILE A 18 39.81 -18.93 -19.01
C ILE A 18 39.18 -17.92 -18.04
N SER A 19 39.96 -16.95 -17.57
CA SER A 19 39.46 -15.86 -16.71
C SER A 19 38.40 -15.01 -17.44
N ILE A 20 38.66 -14.63 -18.69
CA ILE A 20 37.72 -13.89 -19.53
C ILE A 20 36.43 -14.70 -19.72
N LEU A 21 36.53 -16.00 -20.01
CA LEU A 21 35.37 -16.87 -20.17
C LEU A 21 34.52 -16.94 -18.88
N PHE A 22 35.17 -17.07 -17.72
CA PHE A 22 34.50 -17.05 -16.43
C PHE A 22 33.77 -15.72 -16.18
N PHE A 23 34.44 -14.58 -16.41
CA PHE A 23 33.83 -13.27 -16.27
C PHE A 23 32.66 -13.05 -17.24
N THR A 24 32.74 -13.54 -18.48
CA THR A 24 31.61 -13.45 -19.42
C THR A 24 30.40 -14.25 -18.96
N ILE A 25 30.59 -15.45 -18.41
CA ILE A 25 29.49 -16.26 -17.86
C ILE A 25 28.87 -15.58 -16.64
N LEU A 26 29.73 -15.05 -15.74
CA LEU A 26 29.27 -14.31 -14.57
C LEU A 26 28.47 -13.06 -14.97
N PHE A 27 28.94 -12.34 -15.99
CA PHE A 27 28.28 -11.13 -16.47
C PHE A 27 26.93 -11.45 -17.13
N LEU A 28 26.85 -12.53 -17.90
CA LEU A 28 25.58 -13.01 -18.47
C LEU A 28 24.59 -13.40 -17.37
N TYR A 29 25.03 -14.13 -16.35
CA TYR A 29 24.21 -14.52 -15.21
C TYR A 29 23.68 -13.29 -14.43
N LEU A 30 24.54 -12.32 -14.15
CA LEU A 30 24.14 -11.06 -13.51
C LEU A 30 23.13 -10.30 -14.36
N SER A 31 23.39 -10.20 -15.66
CA SER A 31 22.53 -9.48 -16.60
C SER A 31 21.12 -10.06 -16.65
N VAL A 32 20.99 -11.39 -16.69
CA VAL A 32 19.68 -12.08 -16.65
C VAL A 32 18.97 -11.84 -15.31
N THR A 33 19.72 -11.90 -14.20
CA THR A 33 19.18 -11.71 -12.85
C THR A 33 18.63 -10.30 -12.64
N ILE A 34 19.36 -9.28 -13.09
CA ILE A 34 18.96 -7.86 -12.97
C ILE A 34 17.69 -7.59 -13.79
N VAL A 35 17.60 -8.12 -15.02
CA VAL A 35 16.40 -7.95 -15.87
C VAL A 35 15.17 -8.62 -15.27
N GLY A 36 15.33 -9.77 -14.60
CA GLY A 36 14.24 -10.42 -13.87
C GLY A 36 13.78 -9.61 -12.65
N GLN A 37 14.72 -9.09 -11.87
CA GLN A 37 14.43 -8.32 -10.65
C GLN A 37 13.67 -7.02 -10.92
N GLU A 38 13.95 -6.33 -12.03
CA GLU A 38 13.22 -5.09 -12.34
C GLU A 38 11.72 -5.31 -12.60
N ARG A 39 11.32 -6.47 -13.14
CA ARG A 39 9.89 -6.75 -13.36
C ARG A 39 9.17 -6.98 -12.04
N SER A 40 9.72 -7.84 -11.19
CA SER A 40 9.15 -8.08 -9.85
C SER A 40 9.12 -6.81 -8.99
N MET A 41 10.12 -5.94 -9.10
CA MET A 41 10.11 -4.65 -8.40
C MET A 41 9.02 -3.71 -8.89
N ARG A 42 8.74 -3.68 -10.21
CA ARG A 42 7.65 -2.87 -10.76
C ARG A 42 6.28 -3.39 -10.34
N ASP A 43 6.09 -4.70 -10.35
CA ASP A 43 4.82 -5.33 -9.96
C ASP A 43 4.54 -5.10 -8.46
N LEU A 44 5.55 -5.29 -7.60
CA LEU A 44 5.44 -5.01 -6.16
C LEU A 44 5.16 -3.52 -5.88
N GLN A 45 5.78 -2.61 -6.64
CA GLN A 45 5.50 -1.18 -6.51
C GLN A 45 4.09 -0.80 -6.96
N HIS A 46 3.54 -1.50 -7.95
CA HIS A 46 2.15 -1.30 -8.39
C HIS A 46 1.17 -1.77 -7.31
N GLU A 47 1.35 -2.98 -6.82
CA GLU A 47 0.53 -3.57 -5.75
C GLU A 47 0.58 -2.72 -4.48
N GLN A 48 1.76 -2.20 -4.11
CA GLN A 48 1.91 -1.30 -2.96
C GLN A 48 1.13 0.01 -3.15
N ARG A 49 1.08 0.57 -4.36
CA ARG A 49 0.30 1.80 -4.64
C ARG A 49 -1.19 1.53 -4.58
N GLU A 50 -1.67 0.45 -5.17
CA GLU A 50 -3.09 0.07 -5.12
C GLU A 50 -3.55 -0.18 -3.69
N LEU A 51 -2.76 -0.92 -2.90
CA LEU A 51 -3.05 -1.14 -1.49
C LEU A 51 -3.05 0.16 -0.69
N GLN A 52 -2.15 1.09 -0.99
CA GLN A 52 -2.10 2.39 -0.32
C GLN A 52 -3.34 3.23 -0.65
N GLU A 53 -3.78 3.25 -1.91
CA GLU A 53 -5.02 3.94 -2.31
C GLU A 53 -6.25 3.34 -1.63
N ILE A 54 -6.33 2.01 -1.52
CA ILE A 54 -7.41 1.33 -0.79
C ILE A 54 -7.40 1.73 0.69
N VAL A 55 -6.22 1.73 1.34
CA VAL A 55 -6.08 2.13 2.74
C VAL A 55 -6.51 3.59 2.94
N ASP A 56 -6.13 4.49 2.05
CA ASP A 56 -6.46 5.91 2.17
C ASP A 56 -7.96 6.16 1.93
N ASN A 57 -8.58 5.45 1.00
CA ASN A 57 -10.02 5.48 0.80
C ASN A 57 -10.78 4.92 2.01
N LEU A 58 -10.35 3.78 2.55
CA LEU A 58 -10.95 3.21 3.76
C LEU A 58 -10.81 4.13 4.98
N LYS A 59 -9.67 4.83 5.12
CA LYS A 59 -9.48 5.84 6.17
C LYS A 59 -10.42 7.03 6.01
N LYS A 60 -10.63 7.51 4.78
CA LYS A 60 -11.60 8.58 4.49
C LYS A 60 -13.01 8.14 4.84
N GLU A 61 -13.45 6.97 4.37
CA GLU A 61 -14.76 6.43 4.70
C GLU A 61 -14.95 6.24 6.20
N LYS A 62 -13.91 5.77 6.90
CA LYS A 62 -13.94 5.62 8.36
C LYS A 62 -14.11 6.97 9.04
N SER A 63 -13.36 7.99 8.62
CA SER A 63 -13.49 9.35 9.17
C SER A 63 -14.86 9.97 8.88
N GLU A 64 -15.43 9.74 7.71
CA GLU A 64 -16.77 10.20 7.37
C GLU A 64 -17.83 9.50 8.23
N LYS A 65 -17.72 8.18 8.40
CA LYS A 65 -18.60 7.40 9.28
C LYS A 65 -18.45 7.82 10.74
N GLU A 66 -17.24 8.07 11.23
CA GLU A 66 -16.99 8.57 12.58
C GLU A 66 -17.62 9.96 12.80
N LYS A 67 -17.53 10.86 11.82
CA LYS A 67 -18.21 12.17 11.87
C LYS A 67 -19.73 12.02 11.92
N MET A 68 -20.31 11.13 11.11
CA MET A 68 -21.75 10.86 11.14
C MET A 68 -22.18 10.23 12.46
N VAL A 69 -21.38 9.32 13.02
CA VAL A 69 -21.64 8.72 14.33
C VAL A 69 -21.56 9.79 15.41
N GLU A 70 -20.55 10.65 15.40
CA GLU A 70 -20.40 11.75 16.35
C GLU A 70 -21.56 12.73 16.24
N GLU A 71 -22.03 13.07 15.04
CA GLU A 71 -23.23 13.87 14.81
C GLU A 71 -24.52 13.18 15.29
N SER A 72 -24.67 11.87 15.07
CA SER A 72 -25.83 11.10 15.56
C SER A 72 -25.80 10.86 17.08
N SER A 73 -24.61 10.87 17.66
CA SER A 73 -24.36 10.70 19.10
C SER A 73 -24.48 12.02 19.86
N LYS A 74 -24.70 13.15 19.15
CA LYS A 74 -25.03 14.42 19.80
C LYS A 74 -26.34 14.25 20.57
N PRO A 75 -26.39 14.67 21.85
CA PRO A 75 -27.60 14.58 22.67
C PRO A 75 -28.83 15.19 22.00
N GLU A 76 -28.65 16.25 21.19
CA GLU A 76 -29.71 16.89 20.41
C GLU A 76 -30.35 15.98 19.36
N PHE A 77 -29.58 15.15 18.65
CA PHE A 77 -30.14 14.25 17.63
C PHE A 77 -30.92 13.09 18.27
N ILE A 78 -30.42 12.60 19.40
CA ILE A 78 -31.10 11.59 20.22
C ILE A 78 -32.39 12.16 20.82
N GLU A 79 -32.34 13.37 21.40
CA GLU A 79 -33.52 14.06 21.96
C GLU A 79 -34.56 14.34 20.86
N LYS A 80 -34.13 14.82 19.70
CA LYS A 80 -35.01 15.06 18.55
C LYS A 80 -35.69 13.77 18.08
N THR A 81 -34.92 12.70 17.89
CA THR A 81 -35.47 11.40 17.48
C THR A 81 -36.43 10.82 18.52
N ALA A 82 -36.12 10.96 19.81
CA ALA A 82 -36.97 10.50 20.91
C ALA A 82 -38.29 11.29 20.99
N ARG A 83 -38.25 12.62 20.79
CA ARG A 83 -39.45 13.47 20.76
C ARG A 83 -40.30 13.22 19.51
N GLU A 84 -39.69 13.11 18.33
CA GLU A 84 -40.40 12.98 17.04
C GLU A 84 -40.95 11.58 16.79
N LYS A 85 -40.13 10.53 17.01
CA LYS A 85 -40.52 9.15 16.69
C LYS A 85 -41.10 8.39 17.88
N LEU A 86 -40.60 8.65 19.09
CA LEU A 86 -41.00 7.91 20.29
C LEU A 86 -41.96 8.71 21.19
N LYS A 87 -42.27 9.97 20.86
CA LYS A 87 -43.10 10.90 21.65
C LYS A 87 -42.65 10.98 23.13
N MET A 88 -41.35 10.81 23.38
CA MET A 88 -40.78 10.88 24.72
C MET A 88 -40.69 12.34 25.17
N VAL A 89 -41.02 12.58 26.44
CA VAL A 89 -40.97 13.89 27.09
C VAL A 89 -40.11 13.81 28.36
N LYS A 90 -39.55 14.94 28.80
CA LYS A 90 -38.78 14.97 30.06
C LYS A 90 -39.72 14.66 31.25
N PRO A 91 -39.20 14.15 32.39
CA PRO A 91 -40.03 13.77 33.55
C PRO A 91 -40.98 14.86 34.08
N ASN A 92 -40.73 16.13 33.75
CA ASN A 92 -41.52 17.30 34.18
C ASN A 92 -42.33 17.96 33.04
N GLU A 93 -42.46 17.34 31.86
CA GLU A 93 -43.20 17.86 30.71
C GLU A 93 -44.52 17.08 30.51
N ILE A 94 -45.63 17.78 30.20
CA ILE A 94 -46.97 17.19 30.02
C ILE A 94 -47.38 17.28 28.53
N ILE A 95 -47.85 16.17 27.94
CA ILE A 95 -48.32 16.11 26.55
C ILE A 95 -49.74 16.68 26.46
N TYR A 96 -49.94 17.73 25.67
CA TYR A 96 -51.27 18.26 25.34
C TYR A 96 -51.74 17.68 24.00
N ILE A 97 -52.88 17.00 23.99
CA ILE A 97 -53.58 16.57 22.77
C ILE A 97 -54.81 17.48 22.63
N ILE A 98 -54.73 18.44 21.71
CA ILE A 98 -55.88 19.28 21.37
C ILE A 98 -56.73 18.46 20.41
N GLN A 99 -57.91 18.06 20.86
CA GLN A 99 -58.87 17.37 20.03
C GLN A 99 -59.83 18.42 19.47
N ASP A 100 -59.69 18.71 18.17
CA ASP A 100 -60.65 19.57 17.48
C ASP A 100 -62.02 18.89 17.54
N ARG A 101 -62.96 19.57 18.21
CA ARG A 101 -64.37 19.16 18.25
C ARG A 101 -65.01 19.61 16.94
N GLU A 102 -65.26 18.67 16.05
CA GLU A 102 -66.31 18.80 15.04
C GLU A 102 -67.69 18.75 15.70
#